data_AF-A0A9D5ILZ6-F1
#
_entry.id   AF-A0A9D5ILZ6-F1
#
_cell.length_a   1.000
_cell.length_b   1.000
_cell.length_c   1.000
_cell.angle_alpha   90.00
_cell.angle_beta   90.00
_cell.angle_gamma   90.00
#
_symmetry.space_group_name_H-M   'P 1'
#
loop_
_entity.id
_entity.type
_entity.pdbx_description
1 polymer ?
#
loop_
_entity_poly.entity_id
_entity_poly.type
_entity_poly.pdbx_seq_one_letter_code
_entity_poly.pdbx_strand_id
1 'polypeptide(L)'
;MRLTRVIDVDIHQLEFDFDLTMMTFFLSPEGQVYSRYGGRDSKDAENRLSLAGFRHTMESVLAEHAKKAPEFAERTVEKPLYPRDMNIAKRGCVHCHNVKEQQEIDLTKAGKWSRDLVWRYPPPDNIGLIPDVDRGNVVKSLTPESPAAKAGLKPGDQLRSLNRVPIHSFGDALFALDRAPAKGGIDVAWERDGKAMSAKLELSEGWKKTDITWRPSQQHRIPSLKLFGDDLTADEKKALGLKPGQLAFRQQKAVSEHATKSGFKAGDVILGIDGLEPNTTMTPFLFFVRRNYLAGDRVKVIVLRDGKRIEIPMTLIQS
;
A
#
# COMPACT_ATOMS: atom_id res chain seq x y z
N MET A 1 13.90 9.86 -22.39
CA MET A 1 15.18 9.85 -21.64
C MET A 1 15.09 8.79 -20.54
N ARG A 2 16.05 7.87 -20.41
CA ARG A 2 16.11 6.92 -19.29
C ARG A 2 17.01 7.48 -18.21
N LEU A 3 16.49 7.68 -17.00
CA LEU A 3 17.26 8.10 -15.85
C LEU A 3 17.60 6.88 -14.99
N THR A 4 18.89 6.60 -14.80
CA THR A 4 19.38 5.52 -13.93
C THR A 4 19.98 6.05 -12.62
N ARG A 5 20.18 7.37 -12.54
CA ARG A 5 20.59 8.11 -11.34
C ARG A 5 19.71 9.35 -11.24
N VAL A 6 19.09 9.54 -10.08
CA VAL A 6 18.15 10.65 -9.82
C VAL A 6 18.72 11.67 -8.84
N ILE A 7 20.03 11.63 -8.57
CA ILE A 7 20.64 12.43 -7.50
C ILE A 7 20.52 13.95 -7.74
N ASP A 8 20.48 14.37 -9.00
CA ASP A 8 20.33 15.75 -9.47
C ASP A 8 18.94 16.04 -10.05
N VAL A 9 17.97 15.14 -9.85
CA VAL A 9 16.60 15.32 -10.31
C VAL A 9 15.79 15.96 -9.19
N ASP A 10 15.00 16.98 -9.53
CA ASP A 10 14.03 17.56 -8.59
C ASP A 10 12.91 16.55 -8.33
N ILE A 11 12.98 15.86 -7.19
CA ILE A 11 12.00 14.84 -6.82
C ILE A 11 10.65 15.43 -6.37
N HIS A 12 10.56 16.75 -6.17
CA HIS A 12 9.26 17.42 -5.99
C HIS A 12 8.59 17.78 -7.32
N GLN A 13 9.33 17.78 -8.43
CA GLN A 13 8.74 17.87 -9.76
C GLN A 13 8.19 16.50 -10.21
N LEU A 14 8.96 15.44 -9.93
CA LEU A 14 8.60 14.06 -10.28
C LEU A 14 8.13 13.32 -9.03
N GLU A 15 6.88 13.52 -8.65
CA GLU A 15 6.29 12.87 -7.49
C GLU A 15 5.75 11.48 -7.84
N PHE A 16 6.31 10.44 -7.22
CA PHE A 16 5.93 9.04 -7.37
C PHE A 16 6.29 8.21 -6.14
N ASP A 17 5.89 6.96 -6.17
CA ASP A 17 6.23 5.97 -5.16
C ASP A 17 7.66 5.43 -5.36
N PHE A 18 8.55 5.77 -4.42
CA PHE A 18 9.96 5.39 -4.46
C PHE A 18 10.26 3.90 -4.26
N ASP A 19 9.25 3.09 -3.91
CA ASP A 19 9.39 1.64 -3.79
C ASP A 19 9.15 0.90 -5.13
N LEU A 20 8.77 1.62 -6.19
CA LEU A 20 8.47 1.01 -7.49
C LEU A 20 9.71 0.59 -8.26
N THR A 21 9.57 -0.46 -9.07
CA THR A 21 10.61 -0.93 -10.00
C THR A 21 10.89 0.10 -11.11
N MET A 22 9.84 0.77 -11.59
CA MET A 22 9.92 1.76 -12.67
C MET A 22 8.75 2.75 -12.57
N MET A 23 9.02 4.00 -12.95
CA MET A 23 8.00 5.01 -13.23
C MET A 23 8.43 5.81 -14.47
N THR A 24 7.48 6.05 -15.38
CA THR A 24 7.67 6.90 -16.55
C THR A 24 6.81 8.15 -16.41
N PHE A 25 7.35 9.30 -16.78
CA PHE A 25 6.64 10.56 -16.75
C PHE A 25 6.52 11.13 -18.16
N PHE A 26 5.37 11.72 -18.45
CA PHE A 26 5.13 12.49 -19.66
C PHE A 26 5.02 13.96 -19.28
N LEU A 27 5.89 14.79 -19.84
CA LEU A 27 6.10 16.17 -19.42
C LEU A 27 5.87 17.16 -20.56
N SER A 28 5.36 18.35 -20.26
CA SER A 28 5.45 19.51 -21.14
C SER A 28 6.90 20.06 -21.20
N PRO A 29 7.24 20.92 -22.18
CA PRO A 29 8.53 21.62 -22.21
C PRO A 29 8.82 22.44 -20.94
N GLU A 30 7.77 22.95 -20.29
CA GLU A 30 7.80 23.71 -19.04
C GLU A 30 7.89 22.80 -17.80
N GLY A 31 7.89 21.48 -18.00
CA GLY A 31 8.04 20.50 -16.93
C GLY A 31 6.75 20.15 -16.19
N GLN A 32 5.58 20.53 -16.74
CA GLN A 32 4.29 20.11 -16.20
C GLN A 32 4.03 18.64 -16.51
N VAL A 33 3.47 17.89 -15.56
CA VAL A 33 3.24 16.44 -15.71
C VAL A 33 1.86 16.19 -16.33
N TYR A 34 1.84 15.68 -17.56
CA TYR A 34 0.62 15.16 -18.19
C TYR A 34 0.17 13.86 -17.54
N SER A 35 1.10 12.91 -17.39
CA SER A 35 0.80 11.59 -16.85
C SER A 35 2.03 10.89 -16.27
N ARG A 36 1.76 9.94 -15.38
CA ARG A 36 2.67 8.99 -14.77
C ARG A 36 2.27 7.60 -15.24
N TYR A 37 3.18 6.83 -15.81
CA TYR A 37 2.95 5.43 -16.17
C TYR A 37 3.87 4.51 -15.38
N GLY A 38 3.26 3.56 -14.67
CA GLY A 38 3.94 2.62 -13.81
C GLY A 38 3.02 2.21 -12.66
N GLY A 39 3.50 1.30 -11.83
CA GLY A 39 2.74 0.79 -10.69
C GLY A 39 3.19 -0.60 -10.33
N ARG A 40 2.90 -0.98 -9.08
CA ARG A 40 3.16 -2.29 -8.51
C ARG A 40 2.24 -2.50 -7.32
N ASP A 41 1.92 -3.75 -7.04
CA ASP A 41 1.33 -4.13 -5.76
C ASP A 41 2.02 -5.38 -5.18
N SER A 42 1.47 -5.91 -4.10
CA SER A 42 2.03 -7.09 -3.41
C SER A 42 1.85 -8.39 -4.19
N LYS A 43 1.02 -8.43 -5.24
CA LYS A 43 0.75 -9.65 -5.99
C LYS A 43 1.87 -9.95 -6.98
N ASP A 44 2.32 -8.94 -7.72
CA ASP A 44 3.38 -9.08 -8.73
C ASP A 44 4.02 -7.72 -9.07
N ALA A 45 5.29 -7.74 -9.50
CA ALA A 45 6.03 -6.52 -9.83
C ALA A 45 5.62 -5.90 -11.19
N GLU A 46 4.95 -6.64 -12.05
CA GLU A 46 4.65 -6.30 -13.45
C GLU A 46 3.16 -6.37 -13.79
N ASN A 47 2.29 -6.84 -12.88
CA ASN A 47 0.85 -6.99 -13.15
C ASN A 47 0.08 -5.69 -13.49
N ARG A 48 0.69 -4.52 -13.27
CA ARG A 48 0.14 -3.20 -13.64
C ARG A 48 0.78 -2.62 -14.90
N LEU A 49 1.60 -3.40 -15.60
CA LEU A 49 2.38 -2.96 -16.75
C LEU A 49 2.03 -3.79 -17.99
N SER A 50 1.73 -3.12 -19.09
CA SER A 50 1.73 -3.73 -20.41
C SER A 50 2.24 -2.77 -21.49
N LEU A 51 2.69 -3.31 -22.62
CA LEU A 51 3.10 -2.46 -23.76
C LEU A 51 1.90 -1.72 -24.37
N ALA A 52 0.74 -2.38 -24.42
CA ALA A 52 -0.50 -1.76 -24.89
C ALA A 52 -0.94 -0.62 -23.97
N GLY A 53 -0.88 -0.81 -22.64
CA GLY A 53 -1.16 0.23 -21.66
C GLY A 53 -0.22 1.42 -21.77
N PHE A 54 1.07 1.17 -21.96
CA PHE A 54 2.05 2.23 -22.15
C PHE A 54 1.75 3.05 -23.42
N ARG A 55 1.49 2.38 -24.53
CA ARG A 55 1.10 3.01 -25.79
C ARG A 55 -0.19 3.81 -25.64
N HIS A 56 -1.21 3.24 -24.99
CA HIS A 56 -2.49 3.91 -24.75
C HIS A 56 -2.30 5.20 -23.94
N THR A 57 -1.46 5.18 -22.90
CA THR A 57 -1.12 6.39 -22.14
C THR A 57 -0.41 7.42 -23.02
N MET A 58 0.54 7.00 -23.88
CA MET A 58 1.20 7.92 -24.82
C MET A 58 0.21 8.59 -25.77
N GLU A 59 -0.69 7.81 -26.38
CA GLU A 59 -1.73 8.31 -27.29
C GLU A 59 -2.68 9.27 -26.56
N SER A 60 -3.08 8.94 -25.33
CA SER A 60 -3.94 9.81 -24.53
C SER A 60 -3.25 11.12 -24.14
N VAL A 61 -1.95 11.10 -23.83
CA VAL A 61 -1.17 12.31 -23.54
C VAL A 61 -1.02 13.17 -24.78
N LEU A 62 -0.79 12.58 -25.95
CA LEU A 62 -0.71 13.33 -27.21
C LEU A 62 -2.04 14.02 -27.54
N ALA A 63 -3.16 13.35 -27.29
CA ALA A 63 -4.48 13.93 -27.44
C ALA A 63 -4.71 15.10 -26.46
N GLU A 64 -4.24 14.98 -25.21
CA GLU A 64 -4.30 16.06 -24.22
C GLU A 64 -3.45 17.27 -24.65
N HIS A 65 -2.22 17.01 -25.08
CA HIS A 65 -1.28 18.01 -25.55
C HIS A 65 -1.82 18.82 -26.73
N ALA A 66 -2.60 18.18 -27.62
CA ALA A 66 -3.20 18.84 -28.78
C ALA A 66 -4.37 19.78 -28.43
N LYS A 67 -4.90 19.77 -27.19
CA LYS A 67 -5.99 20.66 -26.78
C LYS A 67 -5.50 22.10 -26.67
N LYS A 68 -6.43 23.05 -26.88
CA LYS A 68 -6.17 24.49 -26.70
C LYS A 68 -5.76 24.83 -25.26
N ALA A 69 -6.30 24.13 -24.28
CA ALA A 69 -5.98 24.25 -22.87
C ALA A 69 -5.78 22.84 -22.29
N PRO A 70 -4.55 22.30 -22.33
CA PRO A 70 -4.26 21.01 -21.74
C PRO A 70 -4.40 21.03 -20.22
N GLU A 71 -4.90 19.93 -19.66
CA GLU A 71 -4.98 19.73 -18.22
C GLU A 71 -3.73 19.05 -17.67
N PHE A 72 -3.29 19.50 -16.49
CA PHE A 72 -2.12 18.97 -15.81
C PHE A 72 -2.46 18.64 -14.36
N ALA A 73 -1.74 17.68 -13.79
CA ALA A 73 -1.78 17.50 -12.34
C ALA A 73 -1.17 18.72 -11.64
N GLU A 74 -1.87 19.28 -10.64
CA GLU A 74 -1.34 20.38 -9.83
C GLU A 74 -0.06 19.98 -9.09
N ARG A 75 0.93 20.87 -9.12
CA ARG A 75 2.15 20.75 -8.33
C ARG A 75 1.89 21.31 -6.94
N THR A 76 2.09 20.49 -5.91
CA THR A 76 1.83 20.89 -4.51
C THR A 76 3.06 21.40 -3.77
N VAL A 77 4.27 21.17 -4.32
CA VAL A 77 5.53 21.60 -3.70
C VAL A 77 6.42 22.25 -4.76
N GLU A 78 6.57 23.58 -4.65
CA GLU A 78 7.33 24.37 -5.62
C GLU A 78 8.83 24.36 -5.35
N LYS A 79 9.25 24.30 -4.08
CA LYS A 79 10.67 24.29 -3.73
C LYS A 79 11.31 22.97 -4.17
N PRO A 80 12.35 23.00 -5.01
CA PRO A 80 13.03 21.78 -5.43
C PRO A 80 13.60 21.01 -4.25
N LEU A 81 13.60 19.69 -4.34
CA LEU A 81 14.33 18.80 -3.46
C LEU A 81 15.18 17.88 -4.31
N TYR A 82 16.49 17.86 -4.06
CA TYR A 82 17.42 17.00 -4.75
C TYR A 82 17.94 15.93 -3.78
N PRO A 83 17.99 14.64 -4.18
CA PRO A 83 18.52 13.61 -3.31
C PRO A 83 19.96 13.86 -2.85
N ARG A 84 20.80 14.56 -3.64
CA ARG A 84 22.16 14.96 -3.20
C ARG A 84 22.19 15.83 -1.94
N ASP A 85 21.12 16.60 -1.70
CA ASP A 85 21.04 17.52 -0.56
C ASP A 85 20.47 16.84 0.69
N MET A 86 20.01 15.59 0.57
CA MET A 86 19.45 14.82 1.68
C MET A 86 20.56 14.13 2.49
N ASN A 87 20.35 13.98 3.80
CA ASN A 87 21.32 13.33 4.69
C ASN A 87 21.68 11.90 4.25
N ILE A 88 20.77 11.21 3.56
CA ILE A 88 21.00 9.86 3.04
C ILE A 88 22.13 9.81 2.00
N ALA A 89 22.35 10.88 1.24
CA ALA A 89 23.43 10.95 0.25
C ALA A 89 24.83 10.95 0.87
N LYS A 90 24.95 11.31 2.17
CA LYS A 90 26.22 11.23 2.91
C LYS A 90 26.69 9.79 3.14
N ARG A 91 25.83 8.78 2.87
CA ARG A 91 26.15 7.36 3.04
C ARG A 91 26.65 6.68 1.75
N GLY A 92 26.89 7.44 0.68
CA GLY A 92 27.36 6.91 -0.60
C GLY A 92 26.21 6.75 -1.61
N CYS A 93 26.13 5.58 -2.25
CA CYS A 93 25.09 5.32 -3.26
C CYS A 93 23.69 5.30 -2.61
N VAL A 94 22.76 6.07 -3.18
CA VAL A 94 21.37 6.20 -2.70
C VAL A 94 20.44 5.45 -3.66
N HIS A 95 19.66 4.50 -3.14
CA HIS A 95 18.56 3.89 -3.87
C HIS A 95 17.26 4.67 -3.64
N CYS A 96 16.30 4.57 -4.56
CA CYS A 96 15.03 5.32 -4.49
C CYS A 96 14.32 5.14 -3.15
N HIS A 97 14.19 3.91 -2.64
CA HIS A 97 13.54 3.66 -1.35
C HIS A 97 14.20 4.37 -0.16
N ASN A 98 15.51 4.63 -0.22
CA ASN A 98 16.22 5.34 0.85
C ASN A 98 15.82 6.83 0.91
N VAL A 99 15.37 7.42 -0.20
CA VAL A 99 14.79 8.78 -0.21
C VAL A 99 13.54 8.82 0.67
N LYS A 100 12.64 7.84 0.50
CA LYS A 100 11.43 7.73 1.32
C LYS A 100 11.74 7.45 2.79
N GLU A 101 12.68 6.56 3.08
CA GLU A 101 13.16 6.33 4.45
C GLU A 101 13.66 7.62 5.11
N GLN A 102 14.45 8.42 4.37
CA GLN A 102 14.96 9.69 4.87
C GLN A 102 13.86 10.72 5.08
N GLN A 103 12.88 10.81 4.17
CA GLN A 103 11.70 11.67 4.35
C GLN A 103 10.92 11.30 5.62
N GLU A 104 10.73 10.01 5.90
CA GLU A 104 10.08 9.55 7.13
C GLU A 104 10.87 9.88 8.39
N ILE A 105 12.20 9.76 8.35
CA ILE A 105 13.09 10.20 9.43
C ILE A 105 12.94 11.70 9.68
N ASP A 106 12.93 12.52 8.63
CA ASP A 106 12.83 13.98 8.75
C ASP A 106 11.45 14.40 9.28
N LEU A 107 10.38 13.75 8.84
CA LEU A 107 9.03 13.93 9.40
C LEU A 107 8.97 13.56 10.88
N THR A 108 9.63 12.46 11.26
CA THR A 108 9.68 12.01 12.67
C THR A 108 10.39 13.03 13.53
N LYS A 109 11.57 13.50 13.09
CA LYS A 109 12.34 14.56 13.79
C LYS A 109 11.57 15.87 13.91
N ALA A 110 10.78 16.20 12.90
CA ALA A 110 9.94 17.40 12.90
C ALA A 110 8.64 17.25 13.73
N GLY A 111 8.37 16.09 14.33
CA GLY A 111 7.11 15.82 15.04
C GLY A 111 5.88 15.79 14.14
N LYS A 112 6.06 15.65 12.82
CA LYS A 112 5.02 15.65 11.79
C LYS A 112 4.67 14.26 11.26
N TRP A 113 5.39 13.24 11.70
CA TRP A 113 5.11 11.88 11.29
C TRP A 113 3.82 11.36 11.94
N SER A 114 2.98 10.69 11.14
CA SER A 114 1.82 9.94 11.62
C SER A 114 1.78 8.56 10.96
N ARG A 115 1.06 7.63 11.59
CA ARG A 115 0.89 6.26 11.06
C ARG A 115 0.21 6.22 9.70
N ASP A 116 -0.62 7.21 9.38
CA ASP A 116 -1.29 7.30 8.08
C ASP A 116 -0.30 7.53 6.93
N LEU A 117 0.89 8.08 7.22
CA LEU A 117 1.95 8.27 6.23
C LEU A 117 2.64 6.97 5.81
N VAL A 118 2.30 5.83 6.42
CA VAL A 118 2.73 4.50 5.96
C VAL A 118 1.99 4.11 4.68
N TRP A 119 0.72 4.49 4.56
CA TRP A 119 -0.18 4.09 3.48
C TRP A 119 -0.14 5.08 2.31
N ARG A 120 1.06 5.28 1.75
CA ARG A 120 1.28 6.14 0.56
C ARG A 120 0.98 5.39 -0.72
N TYR A 121 0.47 6.12 -1.71
CA TYR A 121 0.11 5.62 -3.04
C TYR A 121 -0.75 4.35 -2.99
N PRO A 122 -1.93 4.38 -2.35
CA PRO A 122 -2.82 3.24 -2.31
C PRO A 122 -3.34 2.92 -3.73
N PRO A 123 -3.43 1.62 -4.10
CA PRO A 123 -3.94 1.24 -5.41
C PRO A 123 -5.43 1.59 -5.54
N PRO A 124 -5.93 1.86 -6.76
CA PRO A 124 -7.36 2.09 -7.01
C PRO A 124 -8.24 0.89 -6.57
N ASP A 125 -7.67 -0.30 -6.46
CA ASP A 125 -8.30 -1.48 -5.86
C ASP A 125 -8.89 -1.17 -4.47
N ASN A 126 -8.27 -0.28 -3.69
CA ASN A 126 -8.73 0.12 -2.35
C ASN A 126 -10.08 0.84 -2.35
N ILE A 127 -10.44 1.51 -3.45
CA ILE A 127 -11.76 2.12 -3.65
C ILE A 127 -12.67 1.23 -4.50
N GLY A 128 -12.23 -0.01 -4.77
CA GLY A 128 -12.90 -1.00 -5.59
C GLY A 128 -12.88 -0.73 -7.08
N LEU A 129 -11.96 0.12 -7.54
CA LEU A 129 -11.73 0.41 -8.95
C LEU A 129 -10.62 -0.49 -9.49
N ILE A 130 -10.91 -1.31 -10.49
CA ILE A 130 -9.93 -2.15 -11.17
C ILE A 130 -9.78 -1.64 -12.61
N PRO A 131 -8.72 -0.89 -12.93
CA PRO A 131 -8.45 -0.43 -14.29
C PRO A 131 -8.06 -1.58 -15.23
N ASP A 132 -8.33 -1.38 -16.52
CA ASP A 132 -7.81 -2.22 -17.60
C ASP A 132 -6.29 -1.99 -17.73
N VAL A 133 -5.50 -3.05 -17.68
CA VAL A 133 -4.03 -2.95 -17.73
C VAL A 133 -3.55 -2.42 -19.09
N ASP A 134 -4.28 -2.74 -20.16
CA ASP A 134 -3.95 -2.30 -21.52
C ASP A 134 -4.50 -0.91 -21.83
N ARG A 135 -5.38 -0.39 -20.97
CA ARG A 135 -5.99 0.94 -21.08
C ARG A 135 -6.14 1.52 -19.68
N GLY A 136 -5.04 1.99 -19.09
CA GLY A 136 -4.95 2.31 -17.65
C GLY A 136 -5.95 3.33 -17.09
N ASN A 137 -6.70 4.04 -17.94
CA ASN A 137 -7.80 4.92 -17.54
C ASN A 137 -9.20 4.36 -17.86
N VAL A 138 -9.33 3.10 -18.27
CA VAL A 138 -10.63 2.45 -18.53
C VAL A 138 -10.95 1.50 -17.38
N VAL A 139 -12.19 1.52 -16.90
CA VAL A 139 -12.66 0.62 -15.86
C VAL A 139 -12.81 -0.79 -16.44
N LYS A 140 -12.01 -1.75 -15.98
CA LYS A 140 -12.18 -3.17 -16.34
C LYS A 140 -13.28 -3.82 -15.52
N SER A 141 -13.25 -3.61 -14.21
CA SER A 141 -14.23 -4.15 -13.28
C SER A 141 -14.29 -3.31 -12.01
N LEU A 142 -15.34 -3.55 -11.22
CA LEU A 142 -15.53 -2.92 -9.92
C LEU A 142 -15.76 -3.99 -8.86
N THR A 143 -15.23 -3.76 -7.66
CA THR A 143 -15.61 -4.56 -6.50
C THR A 143 -17.07 -4.21 -6.13
N PRO A 144 -17.99 -5.18 -5.98
CA PRO A 144 -19.35 -4.91 -5.57
C PRO A 144 -19.42 -4.12 -4.26
N GLU A 145 -20.40 -3.22 -4.12
CA GLU A 145 -20.61 -2.38 -2.93
C GLU A 145 -19.44 -1.45 -2.55
N SER A 146 -18.42 -1.35 -3.39
CA SER A 146 -17.27 -0.46 -3.16
C SER A 146 -17.62 1.02 -3.36
N PRO A 147 -16.77 1.94 -2.87
CA PRO A 147 -16.92 3.37 -3.15
C PRO A 147 -17.09 3.71 -4.63
N ALA A 148 -16.28 3.12 -5.52
CA ALA A 148 -16.37 3.36 -6.95
C ALA A 148 -17.68 2.82 -7.56
N ALA A 149 -18.14 1.64 -7.14
CA ALA A 149 -19.43 1.09 -7.58
C ALA A 149 -20.61 1.96 -7.11
N LYS A 150 -20.59 2.41 -5.85
CA LYS A 150 -21.62 3.30 -5.27
C LYS A 150 -21.65 4.68 -5.89
N ALA A 151 -20.51 5.17 -6.38
CA ALA A 151 -20.42 6.41 -7.16
C ALA A 151 -21.02 6.27 -8.58
N GLY A 152 -21.41 5.07 -9.01
CA GLY A 152 -22.10 4.82 -10.27
C GLY A 152 -21.19 4.55 -11.46
N LEU A 153 -19.89 4.31 -11.23
CA LEU A 153 -18.98 3.81 -12.26
C LEU A 153 -19.45 2.42 -12.74
N LYS A 154 -19.08 2.06 -13.96
CA LYS A 154 -19.37 0.79 -14.62
C LYS A 154 -18.15 0.32 -15.42
N PRO A 155 -18.00 -1.00 -15.63
CA PRO A 155 -17.06 -1.52 -16.61
C PRO A 155 -17.24 -0.83 -17.98
N GLY A 156 -16.12 -0.47 -18.61
CA GLY A 156 -16.08 0.26 -19.89
C GLY A 156 -16.02 1.78 -19.75
N ASP A 157 -16.30 2.35 -18.58
CA ASP A 157 -16.15 3.80 -18.37
C ASP A 157 -14.70 4.23 -18.57
N GLN A 158 -14.50 5.36 -19.24
CA GLN A 158 -13.17 5.98 -19.37
C GLN A 158 -13.02 7.09 -18.33
N LEU A 159 -12.18 6.86 -17.32
CA LEU A 159 -11.81 7.85 -16.33
C LEU A 159 -11.16 9.07 -17.00
N ARG A 160 -11.63 10.25 -16.59
CA ARG A 160 -11.10 11.54 -17.00
C ARG A 160 -10.30 12.16 -15.87
N SER A 161 -10.84 12.17 -14.65
CA SER A 161 -10.12 12.65 -13.47
C SER A 161 -10.52 11.90 -12.20
N LEU A 162 -9.61 11.86 -11.24
CA LEU A 162 -9.82 11.33 -9.90
C LEU A 162 -9.13 12.26 -8.90
N ASN A 163 -9.85 12.69 -7.87
CA ASN A 163 -9.37 13.67 -6.89
C ASN A 163 -8.72 14.90 -7.57
N ARG A 164 -9.38 15.42 -8.61
CA ARG A 164 -8.92 16.56 -9.43
C ARG A 164 -7.59 16.36 -10.16
N VAL A 165 -7.08 15.12 -10.25
CA VAL A 165 -5.93 14.75 -11.08
C VAL A 165 -6.44 14.14 -12.38
N PRO A 166 -6.00 14.62 -13.56
CA PRO A 166 -6.27 13.97 -14.84
C PRO A 166 -5.73 12.54 -14.88
N ILE A 167 -6.52 11.59 -15.39
CA ILE A 167 -6.17 10.16 -15.39
C ILE A 167 -5.97 9.65 -16.82
N HIS A 168 -4.72 9.31 -17.13
CA HIS A 168 -4.33 8.65 -18.38
C HIS A 168 -3.79 7.24 -18.12
N SER A 169 -3.43 6.92 -16.88
CA SER A 169 -2.89 5.62 -16.50
C SER A 169 -3.13 5.24 -15.03
N PHE A 170 -2.78 3.99 -14.68
CA PHE A 170 -2.75 3.51 -13.29
C PHE A 170 -1.85 4.36 -12.37
N GLY A 171 -0.71 4.84 -12.86
CA GLY A 171 0.22 5.67 -12.10
C GLY A 171 -0.38 7.02 -11.69
N ASP A 172 -1.26 7.58 -12.52
CA ASP A 172 -2.01 8.79 -12.17
C ASP A 172 -3.02 8.52 -11.05
N ALA A 173 -3.69 7.36 -11.09
CA ALA A 173 -4.63 6.96 -10.04
C ALA A 173 -3.93 6.78 -8.69
N LEU A 174 -2.73 6.18 -8.66
CA LEU A 174 -1.91 6.10 -7.45
C LEU A 174 -1.61 7.50 -6.88
N PHE A 175 -1.17 8.41 -7.74
CA PHE A 175 -0.82 9.78 -7.35
C PHE A 175 -2.04 10.57 -6.85
N ALA A 176 -3.19 10.41 -7.50
CA ALA A 176 -4.46 11.02 -7.12
C ALA A 176 -4.92 10.56 -5.73
N LEU A 177 -4.88 9.26 -5.48
CA LEU A 177 -5.35 8.64 -4.24
C LEU A 177 -4.37 8.88 -3.07
N ASP A 178 -3.07 9.02 -3.34
CA ASP A 178 -2.09 9.42 -2.33
C ASP A 178 -2.46 10.77 -1.68
N ARG A 179 -3.03 11.69 -2.48
CA ARG A 179 -3.49 13.04 -2.09
C ARG A 179 -4.91 13.09 -1.53
N ALA A 180 -5.65 12.01 -1.61
CA ALA A 180 -7.01 11.96 -1.09
C ALA A 180 -6.99 12.00 0.45
N PRO A 181 -8.05 12.53 1.10
CA PRO A 181 -8.13 12.58 2.56
C PRO A 181 -8.22 11.17 3.17
N ALA A 182 -7.92 11.04 4.47
CA ALA A 182 -8.03 9.77 5.18
C ALA A 182 -9.48 9.28 5.34
N LYS A 183 -10.46 10.19 5.21
CA LYS A 183 -11.91 9.94 5.18
C LYS A 183 -12.63 11.13 4.53
N GLY A 184 -13.87 10.95 4.11
CA GLY A 184 -14.68 11.98 3.43
C GLY A 184 -14.84 11.65 1.95
N GLY A 185 -14.96 12.62 1.05
CA GLY A 185 -15.17 12.32 -0.37
C GLY A 185 -14.19 13.01 -1.30
N ILE A 186 -13.97 12.38 -2.46
CA ILE A 186 -13.18 12.91 -3.57
C ILE A 186 -14.01 12.96 -4.86
N ASP A 187 -13.70 13.90 -5.74
CA ASP A 187 -14.36 13.99 -7.03
C ASP A 187 -13.82 12.93 -8.00
N VAL A 188 -14.70 12.33 -8.79
CA VAL A 188 -14.36 11.46 -9.91
C VAL A 188 -15.17 11.87 -11.13
N ALA A 189 -14.49 11.98 -12.27
CA ALA A 189 -15.12 12.27 -13.56
C ALA A 189 -14.73 11.20 -14.58
N TRP A 190 -15.69 10.80 -15.40
CA TRP A 190 -15.49 9.79 -16.44
C TRP A 190 -16.35 10.10 -17.66
N GLU A 191 -16.09 9.38 -18.74
CA GLU A 191 -16.92 9.36 -19.92
C GLU A 191 -17.58 8.00 -20.08
N ARG A 192 -18.86 8.01 -20.43
CA ARG A 192 -19.64 6.83 -20.79
C ARG A 192 -20.41 7.13 -22.07
N ASP A 193 -20.18 6.34 -23.12
CA ASP A 193 -20.85 6.51 -24.42
C ASP A 193 -20.76 7.95 -24.96
N GLY A 194 -19.58 8.57 -24.84
CA GLY A 194 -19.32 9.96 -25.26
C GLY A 194 -19.89 11.05 -24.34
N LYS A 195 -20.56 10.68 -23.24
CA LYS A 195 -21.14 11.63 -22.28
C LYS A 195 -20.24 11.79 -21.07
N ALA A 196 -19.98 13.04 -20.70
CA ALA A 196 -19.30 13.37 -19.45
C ALA A 196 -20.20 13.07 -18.25
N MET A 197 -19.62 12.38 -17.27
CA MET A 197 -20.25 11.99 -16.02
C MET A 197 -19.33 12.40 -14.88
N SER A 198 -19.90 12.72 -13.71
CA SER A 198 -19.13 12.97 -12.51
C SER A 198 -19.92 12.58 -11.26
N ALA A 199 -19.19 12.25 -10.21
CA ALA A 199 -19.75 11.92 -8.91
C ALA A 199 -18.73 12.22 -7.80
N LYS A 200 -19.22 12.23 -6.57
CA LYS A 200 -18.38 12.21 -5.38
C LYS A 200 -18.24 10.77 -4.87
N LEU A 201 -17.01 10.33 -4.68
CA LEU A 201 -16.68 9.01 -4.15
C LEU A 201 -16.37 9.14 -2.65
N GLU A 202 -17.13 8.41 -1.84
CA GLU A 202 -17.01 8.44 -0.37
C GLU A 202 -15.99 7.42 0.14
N LEU A 203 -15.07 7.89 0.99
CA LEU A 203 -13.92 7.19 1.55
C LEU A 203 -14.12 7.01 3.05
N SER A 204 -14.17 5.76 3.50
CA SER A 204 -14.24 5.40 4.91
C SER A 204 -12.85 5.45 5.56
N GLU A 205 -12.80 5.59 6.88
CA GLU A 205 -11.53 5.47 7.62
C GLU A 205 -10.81 4.15 7.31
N GLY A 206 -9.48 4.21 7.19
CA GLY A 206 -8.65 3.06 6.88
C GLY A 206 -8.61 2.64 5.40
N TRP A 207 -9.32 3.32 4.49
CA TRP A 207 -9.37 2.95 3.07
C TRP A 207 -7.99 2.92 2.39
N LYS A 208 -7.00 3.70 2.87
CA LYS A 208 -5.64 3.69 2.30
C LYS A 208 -4.84 2.44 2.63
N LYS A 209 -5.25 1.66 3.64
CA LYS A 209 -4.49 0.50 4.11
C LYS A 209 -4.26 -0.48 2.95
N THR A 210 -3.00 -0.86 2.74
CA THR A 210 -2.59 -1.78 1.68
C THR A 210 -1.46 -2.68 2.19
N ASP A 211 -1.16 -3.76 1.49
CA ASP A 211 -0.01 -4.59 1.86
C ASP A 211 1.28 -3.83 1.58
N ILE A 212 2.04 -3.51 2.64
CA ILE A 212 3.33 -2.80 2.56
C ILE A 212 4.54 -3.74 2.62
N THR A 213 4.33 -5.06 2.74
CA THR A 213 5.42 -6.01 3.00
C THR A 213 6.42 -6.10 1.84
N TRP A 214 6.00 -5.77 0.62
CA TRP A 214 6.86 -5.71 -0.57
C TRP A 214 7.71 -4.44 -0.67
N ARG A 215 7.43 -3.42 0.16
CA ARG A 215 8.06 -2.09 0.07
C ARG A 215 9.40 -2.09 0.81
N PRO A 216 10.54 -1.86 0.12
CA PRO A 216 11.83 -1.78 0.80
C PRO A 216 11.88 -0.67 1.86
N SER A 217 11.26 0.49 1.61
CA SER A 217 11.30 1.59 2.57
C SER A 217 10.55 1.30 3.89
N GLN A 218 9.65 0.31 3.88
CA GLN A 218 8.80 -0.03 5.02
C GLN A 218 9.28 -1.24 5.82
N GLN A 219 10.39 -1.89 5.44
CA GLN A 219 10.84 -3.13 6.10
C GLN A 219 11.02 -2.96 7.62
N HIS A 220 11.45 -1.78 8.05
CA HIS A 220 11.62 -1.46 9.48
C HIS A 220 10.32 -1.36 10.28
N ARG A 221 9.16 -1.31 9.61
CA ARG A 221 7.83 -1.23 10.22
C ARG A 221 7.07 -2.54 10.20
N ILE A 222 7.56 -3.54 9.47
CA ILE A 222 6.93 -4.85 9.40
C ILE A 222 7.06 -5.50 10.78
N PRO A 223 5.93 -5.84 11.45
CA PRO A 223 5.97 -6.39 12.79
C PRO A 223 6.33 -7.87 12.81
N SER A 224 6.73 -8.34 13.98
CA SER A 224 6.78 -9.75 14.33
C SER A 224 6.39 -9.96 15.78
N LEU A 225 5.64 -11.04 16.02
CA LEU A 225 5.38 -11.57 17.36
C LEU A 225 6.64 -12.22 17.96
N LYS A 226 7.60 -12.63 17.13
CA LYS A 226 8.73 -13.51 17.49
C LYS A 226 8.26 -14.78 18.23
N LEU A 227 7.11 -15.31 17.81
CA LEU A 227 6.53 -16.59 18.21
C LEU A 227 6.66 -17.56 17.03
N PHE A 228 7.07 -18.79 17.32
CA PHE A 228 7.37 -19.81 16.32
C PHE A 228 7.09 -21.19 16.90
N GLY A 229 6.66 -22.12 16.06
CA GLY A 229 6.29 -23.46 16.51
C GLY A 229 5.75 -24.33 15.39
N ASP A 230 5.16 -25.45 15.79
CA ASP A 230 4.53 -26.40 14.87
C ASP A 230 3.01 -26.32 15.01
N ASP A 231 2.31 -26.36 13.89
CA ASP A 231 0.86 -26.49 13.88
C ASP A 231 0.42 -27.78 14.57
N LEU A 232 -0.59 -27.70 15.42
CA LEU A 232 -1.18 -28.88 16.05
C LEU A 232 -1.88 -29.74 14.99
N THR A 233 -1.73 -31.05 15.14
CA THR A 233 -2.48 -32.05 14.38
C THR A 233 -3.98 -32.01 14.69
N ALA A 234 -4.80 -32.61 13.83
CA ALA A 234 -6.25 -32.69 14.05
C ALA A 234 -6.60 -33.41 15.38
N ASP A 235 -5.84 -34.46 15.72
CA ASP A 235 -6.05 -35.21 16.96
C ASP A 235 -5.65 -34.42 18.21
N GLU A 236 -4.54 -33.67 18.16
CA GLU A 236 -4.16 -32.76 19.24
C GLU A 236 -5.20 -31.65 19.44
N LYS A 237 -5.70 -31.05 18.35
CA LYS A 237 -6.78 -30.06 18.42
C LYS A 237 -8.03 -30.65 19.05
N LYS A 238 -8.44 -31.85 18.61
CA LYS A 238 -9.60 -32.57 19.17
C LYS A 238 -9.43 -32.85 20.66
N ALA A 239 -8.26 -33.32 21.08
CA ALA A 239 -7.95 -33.58 22.49
C ALA A 239 -8.02 -32.32 23.36
N LEU A 240 -7.75 -31.15 22.78
CA LEU A 240 -7.85 -29.84 23.43
C LEU A 240 -9.22 -29.15 23.25
N GLY A 241 -10.19 -29.82 22.62
CA GLY A 241 -11.52 -29.26 22.35
C GLY A 241 -11.53 -28.14 21.31
N LEU A 242 -10.49 -28.05 20.47
CA LEU A 242 -10.36 -27.06 19.41
C LEU A 242 -10.97 -27.57 18.10
N LYS A 243 -11.47 -26.66 17.26
CA LYS A 243 -12.01 -27.04 15.95
C LYS A 243 -10.86 -27.44 15.01
N PRO A 244 -11.06 -28.41 14.09
CA PRO A 244 -9.98 -28.89 13.20
C PRO A 244 -9.27 -27.77 12.42
N GLY A 245 -10.02 -26.78 11.94
CA GLY A 245 -9.48 -25.65 11.18
C GLY A 245 -8.94 -24.49 12.02
N GLN A 246 -9.30 -24.41 13.30
CA GLN A 246 -8.89 -23.29 14.15
C GLN A 246 -7.36 -23.19 14.25
N LEU A 247 -6.83 -21.97 14.19
CA LEU A 247 -5.42 -21.70 14.45
C LEU A 247 -5.02 -22.28 15.81
N ALA A 248 -3.99 -23.12 15.77
CA ALA A 248 -3.37 -23.66 16.97
C ALA A 248 -1.96 -24.13 16.59
N PHE A 249 -0.93 -23.42 17.05
CA PHE A 249 0.45 -23.88 16.92
C PHE A 249 1.15 -23.83 18.28
N ARG A 250 2.00 -24.82 18.53
CA ARG A 250 2.69 -25.01 19.80
C ARG A 250 4.02 -24.28 19.78
N GLN A 251 4.18 -23.28 20.63
CA GLN A 251 5.42 -22.53 20.79
C GLN A 251 6.59 -23.49 21.08
N GLN A 252 7.63 -23.40 20.25
CA GLN A 252 8.83 -24.22 20.39
C GLN A 252 9.60 -23.93 21.69
N LYS A 253 10.50 -24.84 22.07
CA LYS A 253 11.35 -24.73 23.27
C LYS A 253 12.18 -23.44 23.30
N ALA A 254 12.75 -23.05 22.17
CA ALA A 254 13.49 -21.79 22.03
C ALA A 254 12.51 -20.62 21.86
N VAL A 255 12.06 -20.07 22.99
CA VAL A 255 11.24 -18.85 23.04
C VAL A 255 12.16 -17.64 22.91
N SER A 256 11.79 -16.69 22.05
CA SER A 256 12.58 -15.46 21.88
C SER A 256 12.64 -14.64 23.18
N GLU A 257 13.67 -13.82 23.35
CA GLU A 257 13.79 -12.93 24.51
C GLU A 257 12.58 -11.98 24.62
N HIS A 258 12.13 -11.44 23.48
CA HIS A 258 10.96 -10.55 23.41
C HIS A 258 9.67 -11.24 23.88
N ALA A 259 9.42 -12.45 23.39
CA ALA A 259 8.26 -13.25 23.81
C ALA A 259 8.38 -13.66 25.29
N THR A 260 9.57 -14.04 25.75
CA THR A 260 9.82 -14.38 27.16
C THR A 260 9.51 -13.19 28.08
N LYS A 261 9.99 -11.98 27.73
CA LYS A 261 9.69 -10.74 28.48
C LYS A 261 8.19 -10.40 28.50
N SER A 262 7.45 -10.79 27.46
CA SER A 262 6.00 -10.63 27.39
C SER A 262 5.23 -11.73 28.14
N GLY A 263 5.91 -12.79 28.62
CA GLY A 263 5.32 -13.85 29.44
C GLY A 263 4.94 -15.13 28.69
N PHE A 264 5.35 -15.27 27.42
CA PHE A 264 5.20 -16.53 26.67
C PHE A 264 6.18 -17.59 27.17
N LYS A 265 5.79 -18.86 27.05
CA LYS A 265 6.55 -20.02 27.49
C LYS A 265 6.58 -21.09 26.40
N ALA A 266 7.59 -21.94 26.46
CA ALA A 266 7.63 -23.15 25.63
C ALA A 266 6.38 -24.00 25.90
N GLY A 267 5.77 -24.54 24.84
CA GLY A 267 4.57 -25.37 24.94
C GLY A 267 3.25 -24.60 24.95
N ASP A 268 3.26 -23.27 25.08
CA ASP A 268 2.08 -22.45 24.85
C ASP A 268 1.46 -22.75 23.49
N VAL A 269 0.13 -22.90 23.43
CA VAL A 269 -0.58 -23.08 22.16
C VAL A 269 -1.21 -21.74 21.77
N ILE A 270 -0.72 -21.13 20.68
CA ILE A 270 -1.21 -19.84 20.19
C ILE A 270 -2.46 -20.08 19.36
N LEU A 271 -3.54 -19.36 19.71
CA LEU A 271 -4.87 -19.52 19.10
C LEU A 271 -5.30 -18.31 18.26
N GLY A 272 -4.72 -17.13 18.50
CA GLY A 272 -5.23 -15.91 17.88
C GLY A 272 -4.60 -14.63 18.41
N ILE A 273 -5.16 -13.49 17.99
CA ILE A 273 -4.69 -12.14 18.32
C ILE A 273 -5.87 -11.17 18.37
N ASP A 274 -5.93 -10.28 19.35
CA ASP A 274 -6.95 -9.23 19.51
C ASP A 274 -8.40 -9.72 19.32
N GLY A 275 -8.73 -10.86 19.93
CA GLY A 275 -10.05 -11.48 19.81
C GLY A 275 -10.30 -12.25 18.50
N LEU A 276 -9.38 -12.21 17.53
CA LEU A 276 -9.45 -12.99 16.30
C LEU A 276 -8.81 -14.36 16.49
N GLU A 277 -9.61 -15.42 16.33
CA GLU A 277 -9.17 -16.83 16.28
C GLU A 277 -9.43 -17.42 14.88
N PRO A 278 -8.52 -17.21 13.90
CA PRO A 278 -8.80 -17.52 12.51
C PRO A 278 -8.74 -19.02 12.20
N ASN A 279 -9.43 -19.45 11.14
CA ASN A 279 -9.30 -20.81 10.59
C ASN A 279 -8.10 -20.84 9.63
N THR A 280 -6.92 -21.14 10.15
CA THR A 280 -5.65 -21.09 9.42
C THR A 280 -4.56 -21.85 10.19
N THR A 281 -3.38 -21.97 9.59
CA THR A 281 -2.13 -22.44 10.21
C THR A 281 -1.24 -21.28 10.66
N MET A 282 -0.14 -21.60 11.36
CA MET A 282 0.84 -20.65 11.88
C MET A 282 1.36 -19.71 10.80
N THR A 283 1.86 -20.25 9.68
CA THR A 283 2.56 -19.43 8.67
C THR A 283 1.66 -18.35 8.07
N PRO A 284 0.45 -18.66 7.54
CA PRO A 284 -0.46 -17.62 7.07
C PRO A 284 -0.93 -16.67 8.18
N PHE A 285 -1.04 -17.13 9.44
CA PHE A 285 -1.34 -16.25 10.57
C PHE A 285 -0.22 -15.24 10.83
N LEU A 286 1.05 -15.66 10.82
CA LEU A 286 2.18 -14.74 11.00
C LEU A 286 2.28 -13.74 9.83
N PHE A 287 1.97 -14.17 8.61
CA PHE A 287 1.82 -13.25 7.46
C PHE A 287 0.63 -12.30 7.62
N PHE A 288 -0.49 -12.77 8.17
CA PHE A 288 -1.62 -11.92 8.50
C PHE A 288 -1.20 -10.81 9.48
N VAL A 289 -0.43 -11.14 10.53
CA VAL A 289 0.08 -10.14 11.48
C VAL A 289 0.96 -9.10 10.77
N ARG A 290 1.88 -9.55 9.90
CA ARG A 290 2.76 -8.67 9.10
C ARG A 290 2.00 -7.71 8.19
N ARG A 291 0.84 -8.12 7.66
CA ARG A 291 0.02 -7.31 6.74
C ARG A 291 -0.96 -6.38 7.45
N ASN A 292 -1.36 -6.72 8.68
CA ASN A 292 -2.47 -6.04 9.35
C ASN A 292 -2.04 -5.12 10.50
N TYR A 293 -0.84 -5.28 11.00
CA TYR A 293 -0.28 -4.51 12.11
C TYR A 293 1.02 -3.84 11.71
N LEU A 294 1.51 -2.94 12.57
CA LEU A 294 2.83 -2.31 12.45
C LEU A 294 3.67 -2.58 13.70
N ALA A 295 4.99 -2.52 13.55
CA ALA A 295 5.90 -2.52 14.68
C ALA A 295 5.54 -1.36 15.64
N GLY A 296 5.54 -1.65 16.95
CA GLY A 296 5.08 -0.76 18.00
C GLY A 296 3.62 -0.94 18.41
N ASP A 297 2.80 -1.68 17.63
CA ASP A 297 1.42 -1.96 18.01
C ASP A 297 1.36 -2.83 19.27
N ARG A 298 0.45 -2.48 20.18
CA ARG A 298 0.14 -3.33 21.34
C ARG A 298 -1.01 -4.25 20.97
N VAL A 299 -0.79 -5.54 21.14
CA VAL A 299 -1.74 -6.60 20.80
C VAL A 299 -1.92 -7.53 21.98
N LYS A 300 -3.00 -8.30 21.98
CA LYS A 300 -3.25 -9.39 22.92
C LYS A 300 -3.23 -10.70 22.17
N VAL A 301 -2.25 -11.56 22.45
CA VAL A 301 -2.20 -12.90 21.85
C VAL A 301 -3.03 -13.85 22.70
N ILE A 302 -3.91 -14.60 22.06
CA ILE A 302 -4.76 -15.60 22.70
C ILE A 302 -3.95 -16.89 22.78
N VAL A 303 -3.76 -17.41 24.00
CA VAL A 303 -2.93 -18.57 24.29
C VAL A 303 -3.72 -19.59 25.11
N LEU A 304 -3.57 -20.87 24.80
CA LEU A 304 -3.97 -21.97 25.66
C LEU A 304 -2.74 -22.51 26.39
N ARG A 305 -2.76 -22.40 27.72
CA ARG A 305 -1.71 -22.88 28.63
C ARG A 305 -2.34 -23.69 29.75
N ASP A 306 -1.87 -24.91 29.96
CA ASP A 306 -2.37 -25.82 31.00
C ASP A 306 -3.91 -25.99 30.97
N GLY A 307 -4.47 -26.08 29.75
CA GLY A 307 -5.92 -26.20 29.51
C GLY A 307 -6.72 -24.92 29.72
N LYS A 308 -6.08 -23.81 30.11
CA LYS A 308 -6.74 -22.51 30.33
C LYS A 308 -6.43 -21.54 29.20
N ARG A 309 -7.45 -20.84 28.72
CA ARG A 309 -7.31 -19.72 27.79
C ARG A 309 -6.88 -18.47 28.55
N ILE A 310 -5.82 -17.82 28.08
CA ILE A 310 -5.29 -16.57 28.61
C ILE A 310 -4.98 -15.60 27.45
N GLU A 311 -5.05 -14.30 27.73
CA GLU A 311 -4.59 -13.27 26.81
C GLU A 311 -3.27 -12.71 27.33
N ILE A 312 -2.23 -12.76 26.49
CA ILE A 312 -0.91 -12.21 26.82
C ILE A 312 -0.74 -10.91 26.03
N PRO A 313 -0.71 -9.73 26.70
CA PRO A 313 -0.42 -8.48 26.03
C PRO A 313 1.05 -8.43 25.60
N MET A 314 1.33 -7.96 24.39
CA MET A 314 2.69 -7.69 23.94
C MET A 314 2.75 -6.52 22.97
N THR A 315 3.90 -5.86 22.90
CA THR A 315 4.20 -4.89 21.85
C THR A 315 4.85 -5.61 20.68
N LEU A 316 4.35 -5.44 19.46
CA LEU A 316 4.99 -5.98 18.26
C LEU A 316 6.32 -5.27 18.02
N ILE A 317 7.35 -6.03 17.68
CA ILE A 317 8.67 -5.47 17.33
C ILE A 317 8.97 -5.66 15.86
N GLN A 318 9.96 -4.93 15.34
CA GLN A 318 10.42 -5.10 13.97
C GLN A 318 10.80 -6.57 13.69
N SER A 319 10.38 -7.07 12.53
CA SER A 319 10.55 -8.45 12.10
C SER A 319 11.99 -8.90 11.98
#